data_AF-A0A7S6LXV9-F1
#
_entry.id   AF-A0A7S6LXV9-F1
#
_cell.length_a   1.000
_cell.length_b   1.000
_cell.length_c   1.000
_cell.angle_alpha   90.00
_cell.angle_beta   90.00
_cell.angle_gamma   90.00
#
_symmetry.space_group_name_H-M   'P 1'
#
loop_
_entity.id
_entity.type
_entity.pdbx_description
1 polymer ?
#
loop_
_entity_poly.entity_id
_entity_poly.type
_entity_poly.pdbx_seq_one_letter_code
_entity_poly.pdbx_strand_id
1 'polypeptide(L)'
;MARFKPVQKGLMLLPVDISRQIIPGSFEHALCYLVDHELDFSGLRERYRNDTQGAPAYDPAVLLKIIFLAYNRGLIGSRRIEAVCRQNVLFIAVAEDNQPHFTTLTAERDCLPCTLWTQCLRTPEKTKTRQVAFFQGKRDGYETHTDRMKRKVDSDQGRQMITRRFATVEPVFGNLRNNKRLDRFTLRGRSKVDGQWKLYCLVHNIEKLATMG
;
A
#
# COMPACT_ATOMS: atom_id res chain seq x y z
N MET A 1 38.03 -24.27 -21.07
CA MET A 1 37.68 -23.61 -19.78
C MET A 1 36.84 -22.38 -20.07
N ALA A 2 35.78 -22.13 -19.29
CA ALA A 2 34.97 -20.92 -19.44
C ALA A 2 35.76 -19.70 -18.96
N ARG A 3 35.68 -18.60 -19.72
CA ARG A 3 36.38 -17.34 -19.42
C ARG A 3 35.32 -16.29 -19.09
N PHE A 4 35.28 -15.83 -17.84
CA PHE A 4 34.30 -14.85 -17.40
C PHE A 4 34.53 -13.47 -18.03
N LYS A 5 33.44 -12.74 -18.25
CA LYS A 5 33.51 -11.34 -18.66
C LYS A 5 34.07 -10.48 -17.52
N PRO A 6 34.91 -9.47 -17.81
CA PRO A 6 35.41 -8.56 -16.78
C PRO A 6 34.25 -7.79 -16.14
N VAL A 7 34.28 -7.66 -14.82
CA VAL A 7 33.28 -6.90 -14.05
C VAL A 7 33.71 -5.45 -14.00
N GLN A 8 32.86 -4.55 -14.48
CA GLN A 8 33.08 -3.12 -14.39
C GLN A 8 32.74 -2.64 -12.98
N LYS A 9 33.71 -2.00 -12.31
CA LYS A 9 33.56 -1.40 -10.97
C LYS A 9 33.86 0.10 -11.06
N GLY A 10 33.09 0.92 -10.35
CA GLY A 10 33.28 2.37 -10.31
C GLY A 10 31.97 3.15 -10.37
N LEU A 11 32.07 4.47 -10.38
CA LEU A 11 30.92 5.35 -10.57
C LEU A 11 30.38 5.17 -12.00
N MET A 12 29.09 4.87 -12.12
CA MET A 12 28.38 4.86 -13.38
C MET A 12 27.27 5.89 -13.31
N LEU A 13 27.22 6.81 -14.27
CA LEU A 13 26.10 7.72 -14.42
C LEU A 13 24.95 6.97 -15.10
N LEU A 14 23.78 6.95 -14.46
CA LEU A 14 22.56 6.38 -15.03
C LEU A 14 21.60 7.52 -15.36
N PRO A 15 21.49 7.95 -16.62
CA PRO A 15 20.50 8.95 -17.01
C PRO A 15 19.09 8.37 -16.86
N VAL A 16 18.24 9.07 -16.11
CA VAL A 16 16.83 8.72 -15.88
C VAL A 16 15.96 9.63 -16.75
N ASP A 17 15.49 9.09 -17.87
CA ASP A 17 14.43 9.72 -18.69
C ASP A 17 13.06 9.20 -18.24
N ILE A 18 12.42 9.94 -17.33
CA ILE A 18 11.18 9.55 -16.63
C ILE A 18 10.13 8.97 -17.60
N SER A 19 9.97 9.59 -18.77
CA SER A 19 9.01 9.21 -19.79
C SER A 19 9.32 7.85 -20.45
N ARG A 20 10.59 7.41 -20.43
CA ARG A 20 11.04 6.15 -21.01
C ARG A 20 11.20 5.00 -20.02
N GLN A 21 11.22 5.28 -18.71
CA GLN A 21 11.32 4.22 -17.68
C GLN A 21 10.01 3.46 -17.48
N ILE A 22 8.89 4.05 -17.89
CA ILE A 22 7.56 3.44 -17.79
C ILE A 22 7.23 2.78 -19.12
N ILE A 23 7.31 1.44 -19.15
CA ILE A 23 7.19 0.66 -20.39
C ILE A 23 5.70 0.40 -20.68
N PRO A 24 5.20 0.68 -21.91
CA PRO A 24 3.84 0.32 -22.31
C PRO A 24 3.52 -1.17 -22.07
N GLY A 25 2.32 -1.45 -21.57
CA GLY A 25 1.90 -2.80 -21.16
C GLY A 25 2.42 -3.23 -19.79
N SER A 26 3.23 -2.42 -19.09
CA SER A 26 3.59 -2.68 -17.70
C SER A 26 2.52 -2.20 -16.72
N PHE A 27 2.59 -2.69 -15.48
CA PHE A 27 1.74 -2.21 -14.39
C PHE A 27 1.92 -0.70 -14.14
N GLU A 28 3.16 -0.22 -14.16
CA GLU A 28 3.50 1.20 -13.97
C GLU A 28 2.83 2.08 -15.03
N HIS A 29 2.80 1.62 -16.28
CA HIS A 29 2.15 2.35 -17.36
C HIS A 29 0.64 2.44 -17.16
N ALA A 30 -0.02 1.31 -16.89
CA ALA A 30 -1.45 1.29 -16.60
C ALA A 30 -1.79 2.15 -15.37
N LEU A 31 -0.95 2.09 -14.33
CA LEU A 31 -1.08 2.90 -13.13
C LEU A 31 -1.02 4.40 -13.45
N CYS A 32 0.04 4.86 -14.14
CA CYS A 32 0.19 6.27 -14.46
C CYS A 32 -0.93 6.75 -15.37
N TYR A 33 -1.28 5.98 -16.41
CA TYR A 33 -2.39 6.31 -17.30
C TYR A 33 -3.70 6.51 -16.54
N LEU A 34 -4.09 5.54 -15.71
CA LEU A 34 -5.34 5.60 -14.94
C LEU A 34 -5.35 6.79 -13.97
N VAL A 35 -4.24 7.02 -13.25
CA VAL A 35 -4.16 8.13 -12.30
C VAL A 35 -4.19 9.48 -13.00
N ASP A 36 -3.49 9.63 -14.13
CA ASP A 36 -3.35 10.92 -14.78
C ASP A 36 -4.54 11.30 -15.67
N HIS A 37 -5.26 10.30 -16.21
CA HIS A 37 -6.28 10.54 -17.24
C HIS A 37 -7.69 10.12 -16.82
N GLU A 38 -7.84 9.12 -15.95
CA GLU A 38 -9.15 8.52 -15.64
C GLU A 38 -9.68 8.87 -14.24
N LEU A 39 -8.79 9.23 -13.31
CA LEU A 39 -9.16 9.57 -11.94
C LEU A 39 -9.25 11.07 -11.72
N ASP A 40 -10.40 11.52 -11.21
CA ASP A 40 -10.58 12.91 -10.80
C ASP A 40 -10.08 13.14 -9.36
N PHE A 41 -9.12 14.04 -9.21
CA PHE A 41 -8.56 14.49 -7.93
C PHE A 41 -9.02 15.88 -7.51
N SER A 42 -9.90 16.54 -8.27
CA SER A 42 -10.40 17.90 -8.00
C SER A 42 -10.82 18.08 -6.53
N GLY A 43 -11.72 17.23 -6.03
CA GLY A 43 -12.21 17.30 -4.64
C GLY A 43 -11.18 16.96 -3.57
N LEU A 44 -10.04 16.35 -3.92
CA LEU A 44 -8.90 16.19 -3.00
C LEU A 44 -7.98 17.42 -3.06
N ARG A 45 -7.71 17.94 -4.25
CA ARG A 45 -6.89 19.14 -4.46
C ARG A 45 -7.53 20.38 -3.83
N GLU A 46 -8.85 20.52 -3.88
CA GLU A 46 -9.60 21.61 -3.23
C GLU A 46 -9.38 21.69 -1.71
N ARG A 47 -9.00 20.59 -1.06
CA ARG A 47 -8.70 20.58 0.38
C ARG A 47 -7.36 21.24 0.70
N TYR A 48 -6.47 21.36 -0.27
CA TYR A 48 -5.18 22.00 -0.13
C TYR A 48 -5.33 23.48 -0.42
N ARG A 49 -5.14 24.31 0.61
CA ARG A 49 -4.93 25.75 0.43
C ARG A 49 -3.46 25.92 0.08
N ASN A 50 -3.13 25.78 -1.21
CA ASN A 50 -1.78 25.97 -1.75
C ASN A 50 -1.39 27.46 -1.72
N ASP A 51 -1.46 28.08 -0.54
CA ASP A 51 -0.97 29.42 -0.32
C ASP A 51 0.57 29.42 -0.24
N THR A 52 1.16 30.60 -0.10
CA THR A 52 2.61 30.76 -0.05
C THR A 52 3.20 30.44 1.32
N GLN A 53 2.39 29.98 2.29
CA GLN A 53 2.82 29.74 3.67
C GLN A 53 2.90 28.24 3.97
N GLY A 54 3.95 27.85 4.68
CA GLY A 54 4.18 26.45 5.09
C GLY A 54 4.97 25.63 4.07
N ALA A 55 5.04 24.33 4.31
CA ALA A 55 5.78 23.41 3.45
C ALA A 55 4.96 23.06 2.19
N PRO A 56 5.58 23.00 1.00
CA PRO A 56 4.91 22.56 -0.21
C PRO A 56 4.24 21.20 -0.04
N ALA A 57 3.00 21.10 -0.52
CA ALA A 57 2.25 19.84 -0.52
C ALA A 57 2.59 19.00 -1.75
N TYR A 58 2.63 17.68 -1.57
CA TYR A 58 2.70 16.74 -2.70
C TYR A 58 1.31 16.62 -3.36
N ASP A 59 1.28 16.51 -4.68
CA ASP A 59 0.03 16.24 -5.41
C ASP A 59 -0.56 14.88 -4.97
N PRO A 60 -1.85 14.80 -4.62
CA PRO A 60 -2.52 13.55 -4.29
C PRO A 60 -2.36 12.43 -5.34
N ALA A 61 -2.30 12.78 -6.63
CA ALA A 61 -2.10 11.83 -7.72
C ALA A 61 -0.73 11.14 -7.60
N VAL A 62 0.33 11.92 -7.36
CA VAL A 62 1.70 11.41 -7.18
C VAL A 62 1.78 10.51 -5.94
N LEU A 63 1.20 10.93 -4.81
CA LEU A 63 1.14 10.09 -3.61
C LEU A 63 0.41 8.77 -3.86
N LEU A 64 -0.68 8.80 -4.64
CA LEU A 64 -1.44 7.59 -4.97
C LEU A 64 -0.63 6.65 -5.87
N LYS A 65 0.05 7.16 -6.90
CA LYS A 65 0.96 6.38 -7.75
C LYS A 65 2.02 5.66 -6.91
N ILE A 66 2.68 6.37 -6.00
CA ILE A 66 3.70 5.81 -5.10
C ILE A 66 3.12 4.66 -4.26
N ILE A 67 1.95 4.86 -3.64
CA ILE A 67 1.31 3.84 -2.80
C ILE A 67 0.91 2.62 -3.61
N PHE A 68 0.31 2.80 -4.79
CA PHE A 68 -0.09 1.69 -5.65
C PHE A 68 1.10 0.90 -6.18
N LEU A 69 2.16 1.57 -6.62
CA LEU A 69 3.39 0.89 -7.04
C LEU A 69 4.03 0.14 -5.87
N ALA A 70 4.11 0.76 -4.69
CA ALA A 70 4.62 0.12 -3.49
C ALA A 70 3.84 -1.17 -3.16
N TYR A 71 2.51 -1.10 -3.11
CA TYR A 71 1.67 -2.26 -2.83
C TYR A 71 1.79 -3.32 -3.90
N ASN A 72 1.84 -2.94 -5.19
CA ASN A 72 2.09 -3.88 -6.28
C ASN A 72 3.38 -4.67 -6.07
N ARG A 73 4.44 -4.02 -5.57
CA ARG A 73 5.75 -4.61 -5.28
C ARG A 73 5.86 -5.23 -3.88
N GLY A 74 4.76 -5.32 -3.13
CA GLY A 74 4.74 -5.89 -1.77
C GLY A 74 5.46 -5.05 -0.72
N LEU A 75 5.60 -3.75 -0.97
CA LEU A 75 6.20 -2.78 -0.06
C LEU A 75 5.11 -2.06 0.73
N ILE A 76 5.02 -2.35 2.03
CA ILE A 76 3.93 -1.82 2.88
C ILE A 76 4.43 -0.82 3.93
N GLY A 77 5.71 -0.92 4.33
CA GLY A 77 6.28 -0.03 5.35
C GLY A 77 6.63 1.33 4.78
N SER A 78 6.12 2.42 5.37
CA SER A 78 6.35 3.79 4.89
C SER A 78 7.82 4.17 4.75
N ARG A 79 8.69 3.74 5.67
CA ARG A 79 10.15 3.93 5.57
C ARG A 79 10.77 3.20 4.37
N ARG A 80 10.24 2.02 4.05
CA ARG A 80 10.70 1.25 2.89
C ARG A 80 10.23 1.91 1.60
N ILE A 81 9.00 2.45 1.59
CA ILE A 81 8.46 3.24 0.47
C ILE A 81 9.31 4.49 0.25
N GLU A 82 9.61 5.26 1.30
CA GLU A 82 10.53 6.40 1.22
C GLU A 82 11.89 6.00 0.63
N ALA A 83 12.49 4.91 1.13
CA ALA A 83 13.80 4.47 0.66
C ALA A 83 13.79 4.12 -0.83
N VAL A 84 12.75 3.43 -1.33
CA VAL A 84 12.66 3.12 -2.75
C VAL A 84 12.38 4.34 -3.62
N CYS A 85 11.63 5.34 -3.13
CA CYS A 85 11.49 6.62 -3.85
C CYS A 85 12.81 7.34 -4.06
N ARG A 86 13.84 7.10 -3.23
CA ARG A 86 15.17 7.69 -3.39
C ARG A 86 16.13 6.87 -4.24
N GLN A 87 15.96 5.55 -4.27
CA GLN A 87 17.00 4.62 -4.72
C GLN A 87 16.58 3.78 -5.93
N ASN A 88 15.27 3.66 -6.19
CA ASN A 88 14.75 2.82 -7.25
C ASN A 88 14.28 3.69 -8.42
N VAL A 89 14.90 3.49 -9.58
CA VAL A 89 14.65 4.25 -10.81
C VAL A 89 13.17 4.22 -11.25
N LEU A 90 12.45 3.10 -11.06
CA LEU A 90 11.03 3.04 -11.39
C LEU A 90 10.19 3.90 -10.44
N PHE A 91 10.52 3.91 -9.15
CA PHE A 91 9.84 4.78 -8.19
C PHE A 91 10.16 6.24 -8.44
N ILE A 92 11.39 6.59 -8.80
CA ILE A 92 11.77 7.96 -9.19
C ILE A 92 10.97 8.39 -10.41
N ALA A 93 10.84 7.54 -11.43
CA ALA A 93 10.06 7.85 -12.62
C ALA A 93 8.55 8.00 -12.32
N VAL A 94 7.95 7.04 -11.62
CA VAL A 94 6.51 7.06 -11.29
C VAL A 94 6.15 8.17 -10.31
N ALA A 95 7.07 8.54 -9.43
CA ALA A 95 6.90 9.66 -8.50
C ALA A 95 7.27 11.02 -9.11
N GLU A 96 7.76 11.08 -10.35
CA GLU A 96 8.25 12.32 -10.98
C GLU A 96 9.30 13.03 -10.08
N ASP A 97 10.23 12.23 -9.54
CA ASP A 97 11.27 12.62 -8.56
C ASP A 97 10.75 13.20 -7.22
N ASN A 98 9.46 13.02 -6.91
CA ASN A 98 8.95 13.33 -5.58
C ASN A 98 9.39 12.27 -4.56
N GLN A 99 10.10 12.72 -3.52
CA GLN A 99 10.69 11.85 -2.50
C GLN A 99 10.03 12.09 -1.12
N PRO A 100 8.76 11.71 -0.94
CA PRO A 100 8.04 11.97 0.30
C PRO A 100 8.68 11.22 1.47
N HIS A 101 8.89 11.95 2.56
CA HIS A 101 9.35 11.36 3.82
C HIS A 101 8.29 10.40 4.39
N PHE A 102 8.70 9.40 5.17
CA PHE A 102 7.79 8.39 5.72
C PHE A 102 6.62 8.98 6.54
N THR A 103 6.79 10.16 7.12
CA THR A 103 5.74 10.88 7.89
C THR A 103 4.65 11.49 6.99
N THR A 104 4.96 11.79 5.73
CA THR A 104 3.98 12.21 4.73
C THR A 104 3.09 11.02 4.33
N LEU A 105 3.72 9.85 4.18
CA LEU A 105 3.04 8.59 3.81
C LEU A 105 2.27 7.97 4.99
N THR A 106 2.69 8.23 6.23
CA THR A 106 2.03 7.77 7.45
C THR A 106 1.98 8.88 8.50
N ALA A 107 0.77 9.32 8.76
CA ALA A 107 0.43 10.39 9.68
C ALA A 107 0.74 10.03 11.16
N GLU A 108 1.91 10.40 11.65
CA GLU A 108 2.30 10.36 13.08
C GLU A 108 1.37 11.22 13.99
N ARG A 109 0.66 12.15 13.36
CA ARG A 109 -0.31 13.10 13.92
C ARG A 109 -1.51 12.48 14.67
N ASP A 110 -1.71 11.16 14.61
CA ASP A 110 -2.74 10.51 15.44
C ASP A 110 -2.27 10.19 16.86
N CYS A 111 -0.97 9.94 17.07
CA CYS A 111 -0.42 9.57 18.39
C CYS A 111 0.14 10.77 19.16
N LEU A 112 0.70 11.78 18.49
CA LEU A 112 1.25 12.96 19.17
C LEU A 112 0.23 13.75 20.01
N PRO A 113 -1.01 14.00 19.53
CA PRO A 113 -2.01 14.71 20.33
C PRO A 113 -2.78 13.77 21.29
N CYS A 114 -2.38 12.49 21.41
CA CYS A 114 -3.07 11.54 22.28
C CYS A 114 -2.71 11.81 23.75
N THR A 115 -3.70 12.15 24.56
CA THR A 115 -3.52 12.40 26.01
C THR A 115 -3.04 11.19 26.81
N LEU A 116 -3.14 9.98 26.25
CA LEU A 116 -2.70 8.73 26.88
C LEU A 116 -1.26 8.32 26.47
N TRP A 117 -0.55 9.18 25.75
CA TRP A 117 0.74 8.86 25.12
C TRP A 117 1.81 8.40 26.13
N THR A 118 1.96 9.09 27.26
CA THR A 118 2.95 8.76 28.31
C THR A 118 2.70 7.41 28.98
N GLN A 119 1.44 6.97 29.05
CA GLN A 119 1.06 5.67 29.61
C GLN A 119 1.10 4.55 28.55
N CYS A 120 0.90 4.92 27.28
CA CYS A 120 0.85 3.98 26.17
C CYS A 120 2.25 3.54 25.73
N LEU A 121 3.26 4.41 25.70
CA LEU A 121 4.60 4.03 25.20
C LEU A 121 5.51 3.51 26.31
N ARG A 122 6.22 2.42 26.02
CA ARG A 122 7.14 1.78 26.96
C ARG A 122 8.44 2.59 27.18
N THR A 123 8.81 3.42 26.20
CA THR A 123 9.96 4.34 26.22
C THR A 123 9.60 5.60 25.42
N PRO A 124 8.89 6.57 26.02
CA PRO A 124 8.38 7.77 25.34
C PRO A 124 9.48 8.63 24.71
N GLU A 125 10.66 8.69 25.34
CA GLU A 125 11.83 9.42 24.85
C GLU A 125 12.46 8.85 23.57
N LYS A 126 12.19 7.58 23.22
CA LYS A 126 12.80 6.89 22.07
C LYS A 126 11.79 6.48 20.99
N THR A 127 10.56 6.17 21.38
CA THR A 127 9.55 5.65 20.46
C THR A 127 8.42 6.66 20.37
N LYS A 128 8.00 7.04 19.17
CA LYS A 128 6.92 8.02 18.97
C LYS A 128 5.53 7.38 18.84
N THR A 129 5.45 6.08 18.55
CA THR A 129 4.20 5.32 18.38
C THR A 129 4.35 3.88 18.89
N ARG A 130 3.27 3.24 19.39
CA ARG A 130 3.28 1.83 19.82
C ARG A 130 2.23 1.02 19.06
N GLN A 131 2.62 -0.20 18.68
CA GLN A 131 1.68 -1.23 18.28
C GLN A 131 1.32 -2.09 19.50
N VAL A 132 0.03 -2.15 19.82
CA VAL A 132 -0.53 -3.07 20.82
C VAL A 132 -1.40 -4.09 20.11
N ALA A 133 -1.19 -5.36 20.45
CA ALA A 133 -2.10 -6.46 20.12
C ALA A 133 -2.94 -6.74 21.37
N PHE A 134 -4.27 -6.69 21.21
CA PHE A 134 -5.20 -7.09 22.27
C PHE A 134 -5.61 -8.53 22.00
N PHE A 135 -5.24 -9.44 22.91
CA PHE A 135 -5.79 -10.79 22.91
C PHE A 135 -7.08 -10.73 23.73
N GLN A 136 -8.21 -10.52 23.05
CA GLN A 136 -9.51 -10.73 23.69
C GLN A 136 -9.74 -12.24 23.74
N GLY A 137 -9.74 -12.80 24.95
CA GLY A 137 -10.11 -14.20 25.18
C GLY A 137 -11.52 -14.52 24.65
N LYS A 138 -11.86 -15.80 24.61
CA LYS A 138 -13.19 -16.27 24.23
C LYS A 138 -14.24 -15.60 25.14
N ARG A 139 -15.14 -14.80 24.58
CA ARG A 139 -16.33 -14.33 25.31
C ARG A 139 -17.33 -15.48 25.35
N ASP A 140 -17.69 -15.92 26.55
CA ASP A 140 -18.72 -16.94 26.73
C ASP A 140 -20.13 -16.33 26.65
N GLY A 141 -21.08 -17.06 26.07
CA GLY A 141 -22.52 -16.82 26.23
C GLY A 141 -23.25 -16.07 25.11
N TYR A 142 -22.60 -15.67 24.01
CA TYR A 142 -23.28 -15.05 22.86
C TYR A 142 -22.84 -15.67 21.54
N GLU A 143 -23.78 -15.84 20.61
CA GLU A 143 -23.46 -16.29 19.25
C GLU A 143 -22.42 -15.35 18.63
N THR A 144 -21.24 -15.88 18.34
CA THR A 144 -20.17 -15.09 17.73
C THR A 144 -20.41 -14.95 16.22
N HIS A 145 -19.80 -13.93 15.60
CA HIS A 145 -19.77 -13.84 14.13
C HIS A 145 -19.19 -15.10 13.48
N THR A 146 -18.25 -15.78 14.16
CA THR A 146 -17.68 -17.05 13.73
C THR A 146 -18.73 -18.16 13.72
N ASP A 147 -19.59 -18.24 14.73
CA ASP A 147 -20.64 -19.26 14.79
C ASP A 147 -21.72 -19.04 13.74
N ARG A 148 -22.08 -17.77 13.46
CA ARG A 148 -22.92 -17.42 12.29
C ARG A 148 -22.28 -17.85 10.98
N MET A 149 -20.98 -17.64 10.84
CA MET A 149 -20.26 -18.01 9.62
C MET A 149 -20.18 -19.53 9.45
N LYS A 150 -19.96 -20.30 10.52
CA LYS A 150 -20.02 -21.77 10.49
C LYS A 150 -21.36 -22.26 9.96
N ARG A 151 -22.47 -21.77 10.52
CA ARG A 151 -23.83 -22.13 10.06
C ARG A 151 -24.04 -21.82 8.57
N LYS A 152 -23.55 -20.66 8.10
CA LYS A 152 -23.61 -20.29 6.67
C LYS A 152 -22.78 -21.22 5.79
N VAL A 153 -21.57 -21.56 6.24
CA VAL A 153 -20.63 -22.45 5.54
C VAL A 153 -21.18 -23.87 5.43
N ASP A 154 -21.80 -24.36 6.50
CA ASP A 154 -22.29 -25.74 6.57
C ASP A 154 -23.55 -25.98 5.73
N SER A 155 -24.27 -24.92 5.35
CA SER A 155 -25.41 -25.00 4.42
C SER A 155 -25.00 -25.51 3.03
N ASP A 156 -25.92 -26.16 2.30
CA ASP A 156 -25.63 -26.69 0.96
C ASP A 156 -25.19 -25.60 -0.03
N GLN A 157 -25.82 -24.42 0.04
CA GLN A 157 -25.39 -23.24 -0.72
C GLN A 157 -23.97 -22.80 -0.31
N GLY A 158 -23.66 -22.82 0.99
CA GLY A 158 -22.34 -22.52 1.54
C GLY A 158 -21.25 -23.45 1.03
N ARG A 159 -21.52 -24.76 1.00
CA ARG A 159 -20.61 -25.79 0.48
C ARG A 159 -20.33 -25.57 -1.01
N GLN A 160 -21.36 -25.33 -1.82
CA GLN A 160 -21.19 -25.03 -3.25
C GLN A 160 -20.37 -23.75 -3.47
N MET A 161 -20.62 -22.69 -2.69
CA MET A 161 -19.84 -21.46 -2.76
C MET A 161 -18.37 -21.70 -2.40
N ILE A 162 -18.08 -22.47 -1.35
CA ILE A 162 -16.71 -22.80 -0.93
C ILE A 162 -15.94 -23.50 -2.03
N THR A 163 -16.51 -24.50 -2.70
CA THR A 163 -15.84 -25.18 -3.81
C THR A 163 -15.44 -24.21 -4.92
N ARG A 164 -16.27 -23.20 -5.21
CA ARG A 164 -15.98 -22.16 -6.21
C ARG A 164 -14.89 -21.18 -5.74
N ARG A 165 -14.62 -21.06 -4.44
CA ARG A 165 -13.64 -20.09 -3.89
C ARG A 165 -12.22 -20.38 -4.37
N PHE A 166 -11.87 -21.65 -4.55
CA PHE A 166 -10.56 -22.08 -5.05
C PHE A 166 -10.21 -21.41 -6.38
N ALA A 167 -11.18 -21.29 -7.30
CA ALA A 167 -10.96 -20.68 -8.61
C ALA A 167 -11.21 -19.16 -8.62
N THR A 168 -11.91 -18.61 -7.63
CA THR A 168 -12.39 -17.22 -7.68
C THR A 168 -11.67 -16.33 -6.68
N VAL A 169 -11.95 -16.48 -5.39
CA VAL A 169 -11.47 -15.53 -4.36
C VAL A 169 -10.13 -15.94 -3.76
N GLU A 170 -9.84 -17.24 -3.65
CA GLU A 170 -8.58 -17.71 -3.05
C GLU A 170 -7.33 -17.28 -3.81
N PRO A 171 -7.29 -17.29 -5.16
CA PRO A 171 -6.14 -16.77 -5.90
C PRO A 171 -5.93 -15.28 -5.65
N VAL A 172 -7.02 -14.51 -5.51
CA VAL A 172 -6.96 -13.08 -5.18
C VAL A 172 -6.35 -12.88 -3.80
N PHE A 173 -6.87 -13.57 -2.77
CA PHE A 173 -6.31 -13.49 -1.42
C PHE A 173 -4.87 -14.03 -1.34
N GLY A 174 -4.55 -15.06 -2.13
CA GLY A 174 -3.20 -15.59 -2.27
C GLY A 174 -2.23 -14.55 -2.82
N ASN A 175 -2.61 -13.86 -3.91
CA ASN A 175 -1.82 -12.75 -4.48
C ASN A 175 -1.63 -11.63 -3.43
N LEU A 176 -2.71 -11.18 -2.79
CA LEU A 176 -2.66 -10.10 -1.79
C LEU A 176 -1.75 -10.43 -0.60
N ARG A 177 -1.85 -11.65 -0.06
CA ARG A 177 -1.05 -12.05 1.12
C ARG A 177 0.40 -12.39 0.77
N ASN A 178 0.63 -13.10 -0.34
CA ASN A 178 1.96 -13.64 -0.65
C ASN A 178 2.80 -12.69 -1.51
N ASN A 179 2.23 -12.15 -2.59
CA ASN A 179 2.96 -11.27 -3.50
C ASN A 179 2.93 -9.83 -3.01
N LYS A 180 1.74 -9.33 -2.63
CA LYS A 180 1.54 -7.96 -2.15
C LYS A 180 1.80 -7.80 -0.65
N ARG A 181 2.13 -8.90 0.03
CA ARG A 181 2.56 -8.97 1.44
C ARG A 181 1.55 -8.46 2.48
N LEU A 182 0.27 -8.31 2.13
CA LEU A 182 -0.77 -7.83 3.05
C LEU A 182 -1.23 -8.97 3.98
N ASP A 183 -0.38 -9.34 4.93
CA ASP A 183 -0.67 -10.31 5.99
C ASP A 183 -1.42 -9.69 7.17
N ARG A 184 -1.22 -8.38 7.39
CA ARG A 184 -1.90 -7.56 8.40
C ARG A 184 -2.12 -6.13 7.89
N PHE A 185 -3.18 -5.49 8.37
CA PHE A 185 -3.39 -4.07 8.11
C PHE A 185 -2.39 -3.22 8.90
N THR A 186 -1.87 -2.17 8.26
CA THR A 186 -0.90 -1.25 8.88
C THR A 186 -1.57 -0.03 9.51
N LEU A 187 -2.85 0.21 9.20
CA LEU A 187 -3.63 1.30 9.75
C LEU A 187 -4.53 0.83 10.90
N ARG A 188 -4.91 1.76 11.78
CA ARG A 188 -5.80 1.51 12.91
C ARG A 188 -7.14 2.25 12.73
N GLY A 189 -8.22 1.58 13.07
CA GLY A 189 -9.59 2.12 12.98
C GLY A 189 -10.29 1.70 11.69
N ARG A 190 -11.59 1.40 11.79
CA ARG A 190 -12.38 0.79 10.71
C ARG A 190 -12.32 1.58 9.39
N SER A 191 -12.47 2.90 9.46
CA SER A 191 -12.45 3.76 8.27
C SER A 191 -11.10 3.72 7.55
N LYS A 192 -9.99 3.82 8.29
CA LYS A 192 -8.64 3.77 7.72
C LYS A 192 -8.30 2.39 7.14
N VAL A 193 -8.68 1.32 7.86
CA VAL A 193 -8.50 -0.07 7.41
C VAL A 193 -9.31 -0.36 6.14
N ASP A 194 -10.55 0.11 6.06
CA ASP A 194 -11.40 -0.01 4.87
C ASP A 194 -10.79 0.73 3.67
N GLY A 195 -10.25 1.93 3.90
CA GLY A 195 -9.49 2.66 2.88
C GLY A 195 -8.28 1.86 2.38
N GLN A 196 -7.44 1.35 3.28
CA GLN A 196 -6.31 0.49 2.89
C GLN A 196 -6.76 -0.74 2.10
N TRP A 197 -7.83 -1.42 2.53
CA TRP A 197 -8.38 -2.57 1.81
C TRP A 197 -8.79 -2.22 0.37
N LYS A 198 -9.52 -1.11 0.20
CA LYS A 198 -9.94 -0.63 -1.13
C LYS A 198 -8.75 -0.29 -2.02
N LEU A 199 -7.68 0.30 -1.47
CA LEU A 199 -6.45 0.57 -2.22
C LEU A 199 -5.81 -0.73 -2.73
N TYR A 200 -5.78 -1.79 -1.92
CA TYR A 200 -5.29 -3.11 -2.38
C TYR A 200 -6.20 -3.75 -3.44
N CYS A 201 -7.51 -3.59 -3.33
CA CYS A 201 -8.45 -4.03 -4.37
C CYS A 201 -8.20 -3.30 -5.69
N LEU A 202 -7.91 -2.00 -5.65
CA LEU A 202 -7.56 -1.22 -6.84
C LEU A 202 -6.25 -1.74 -7.46
N VAL A 203 -5.20 -1.95 -6.66
CA VAL A 203 -3.93 -2.52 -7.15
C VAL A 203 -4.16 -3.87 -7.85
N HIS A 204 -4.99 -4.74 -7.28
CA HIS A 204 -5.34 -6.02 -7.91
C HIS A 204 -6.07 -5.83 -9.24
N ASN A 205 -7.00 -4.88 -9.32
CA ASN A 205 -7.75 -4.62 -10.55
C ASN A 205 -6.85 -4.00 -11.64
N ILE A 206 -5.98 -3.04 -11.29
CA ILE A 206 -5.01 -2.44 -12.21
C ILE A 206 -4.06 -3.51 -12.76
N GLU A 207 -3.60 -4.43 -11.92
CA GLU A 207 -2.74 -5.55 -12.35
C GLU A 207 -3.45 -6.46 -13.37
N LYS A 208 -4.75 -6.72 -13.18
CA LYS A 208 -5.53 -7.44 -14.19
C LYS A 208 -5.67 -6.64 -15.48
N LEU A 209 -6.00 -5.34 -15.41
CA LEU A 209 -6.13 -4.50 -16.60
C LEU A 209 -4.83 -4.44 -17.41
N ALA A 210 -3.68 -4.32 -16.73
CA ALA A 210 -2.37 -4.29 -17.37
C ALA A 210 -2.00 -5.60 -18.08
N THR A 211 -2.56 -6.74 -17.65
CA THR A 211 -2.22 -8.08 -18.18
C THR A 211 -3.28 -8.66 -19.12
N MET A 212 -4.44 -8.02 -19.23
CA MET A 212 -5.53 -8.43 -20.13
C MET A 212 -5.54 -7.66 -21.47
N GLY A 213 -4.53 -6.79 -21.69
CA GLY A 213 -4.32 -6.06 -22.95
C GLY A 213 -3.41 -6.82 -23.91
#